data_AF-A0A929AQQ7-F1
#
_entry.id   AF-A0A929AQQ7-F1
#
_cell.length_a   1.000
_cell.length_b   1.000
_cell.length_c   1.000
_cell.angle_alpha   90.00
_cell.angle_beta   90.00
_cell.angle_gamma   90.00
#
_symmetry.space_group_name_H-M   'P 1'
#
loop_
_entity.id
_entity.type
_entity.pdbx_description
1 polymer ?
#
loop_
_entity_poly.entity_id
_entity_poly.type
_entity_poly.pdbx_seq_one_letter_code
_entity_poly.pdbx_strand_id
1 'polypeptide(L)'
;MGLLWEKLWHRDHEQEDEILSDKQKKKRKAAARKRPIEEKESYKWIEVIQEVEQLLKSAAPERLAKIIHVFDREGDMAEVFDEVSKISNTGVVVRAAHNRIIAEENSHLREWLLSKPINMEVAVELPKTQKRQERIASLAIRYTPVKLRNPARIQGQEYIEVYGVYAV
;
A
#
# COMPACT_ATOMS: atom_id res chain seq x y z
N MET A 1 12.72 -3.21 20.63
CA MET A 1 11.52 -2.91 19.81
C MET A 1 10.39 -3.79 20.31
N GLY A 2 9.18 -3.26 20.46
CA GLY A 2 8.00 -3.96 20.98
C GLY A 2 6.77 -3.68 20.13
N LEU A 3 5.62 -4.20 20.54
CA LEU A 3 4.33 -3.93 19.90
C LEU A 3 3.92 -2.46 20.13
N LEU A 4 3.62 -1.73 19.06
CA LEU A 4 3.16 -0.33 19.16
C LEU A 4 1.62 -0.25 19.22
N TRP A 5 0.94 -1.07 18.43
CA TRP A 5 -0.50 -1.03 18.31
C TRP A 5 -1.04 -2.38 17.80
N GLU A 6 -2.21 -2.78 18.29
CA GLU A 6 -2.93 -3.98 17.87
C GLU A 6 -4.42 -3.66 17.80
N LYS A 7 -5.09 -4.21 16.78
CA LYS A 7 -6.54 -4.14 16.63
C LYS A 7 -7.12 -5.53 16.48
N LEU A 8 -7.94 -5.91 17.45
CA LEU A 8 -8.74 -7.13 17.42
C LEU A 8 -10.16 -6.79 16.93
N TRP A 9 -10.64 -7.50 15.93
CA TRP A 9 -11.99 -7.34 15.41
C TRP A 9 -12.47 -8.68 14.82
N HIS A 10 -13.78 -8.85 14.71
CA HIS A 10 -14.38 -9.96 13.98
C HIS A 10 -15.24 -9.42 12.84
N ARG A 11 -15.23 -10.13 11.70
CA ARG A 11 -16.15 -9.82 10.62
C ARG A 11 -17.52 -10.35 10.99
N ASP A 12 -18.53 -9.50 10.90
CA ASP A 12 -19.91 -9.98 10.89
C ASP A 12 -20.12 -10.76 9.60
N HIS A 13 -20.33 -12.06 9.75
CA HIS A 13 -20.74 -12.89 8.65
C HIS A 13 -22.21 -12.54 8.35
N GLU A 14 -22.45 -11.87 7.22
CA GLU A 14 -23.80 -11.84 6.64
C GLU A 14 -24.27 -13.31 6.58
N GLN A 15 -25.48 -13.59 7.09
CA GLN A 15 -26.10 -14.90 6.90
C GLN A 15 -25.96 -15.29 5.43
N GLU A 16 -25.61 -16.54 5.17
CA GLU A 16 -25.23 -17.08 3.86
C GLU A 16 -26.41 -17.19 2.89
N ASP A 17 -27.34 -16.23 2.97
CA ASP A 17 -28.68 -16.31 2.42
C ASP A 17 -28.78 -15.56 1.08
N GLU A 18 -29.31 -16.31 0.12
CA GLU A 18 -29.54 -16.04 -1.30
C GLU A 18 -28.34 -16.16 -2.25
N ILE A 19 -28.49 -17.10 -3.19
CA ILE A 19 -27.73 -17.13 -4.45
C ILE A 19 -28.03 -15.83 -5.21
N LEU A 20 -27.24 -14.79 -4.93
CA LEU A 20 -27.35 -13.51 -5.62
C LEU A 20 -27.06 -13.71 -7.12
N SER A 21 -27.93 -13.19 -7.97
CA SER A 21 -27.64 -13.05 -9.39
C SER A 21 -26.40 -12.18 -9.62
N ASP A 22 -25.75 -12.31 -10.78
CA ASP A 22 -24.58 -11.49 -11.12
C ASP A 22 -24.87 -9.99 -11.10
N LYS A 23 -26.10 -9.60 -11.45
CA LYS A 23 -26.57 -8.21 -11.38
C LYS A 23 -26.61 -7.70 -9.94
N GLN A 24 -27.13 -8.49 -9.01
CA GLN A 24 -27.16 -8.16 -7.59
C GLN A 24 -25.74 -8.11 -7.00
N LYS A 25 -24.87 -9.07 -7.33
CA LYS A 25 -23.45 -9.07 -6.93
C LYS A 25 -22.73 -7.80 -7.39
N LYS A 26 -22.94 -7.38 -8.65
CA LYS A 26 -22.37 -6.14 -9.20
C LYS A 26 -22.90 -4.89 -8.48
N LYS A 27 -24.21 -4.83 -8.20
CA LYS A 27 -24.83 -3.72 -7.45
C LYS A 27 -24.27 -3.63 -6.03
N ARG A 28 -24.15 -4.77 -5.32
CA ARG A 28 -23.55 -4.84 -3.97
C ARG A 28 -22.10 -4.38 -3.97
N LYS A 29 -21.27 -4.86 -4.91
CA LYS A 29 -19.87 -4.41 -5.06
C LYS A 29 -19.77 -2.90 -5.36
N ALA A 30 -20.64 -2.36 -6.21
CA ALA A 30 -20.67 -0.94 -6.50
C ALA A 30 -21.07 -0.11 -5.27
N ALA A 31 -22.06 -0.56 -4.49
CA ALA A 31 -22.44 0.08 -3.23
C ALA A 31 -21.29 0.03 -2.21
N ALA A 32 -20.64 -1.13 -2.04
CA ALA A 32 -19.49 -1.28 -1.14
C ALA A 32 -18.33 -0.34 -1.50
N ARG A 33 -18.09 -0.08 -2.79
CA ARG A 33 -17.06 0.88 -3.25
C ARG A 33 -17.38 2.32 -2.85
N LYS A 34 -18.66 2.70 -2.81
CA LYS A 34 -19.13 4.05 -2.47
C LYS A 34 -19.13 4.36 -0.98
N ARG A 35 -19.03 3.33 -0.12
CA ARG A 35 -18.94 3.53 1.33
C ARG A 35 -17.73 4.42 1.69
N PRO A 36 -17.85 5.27 2.72
CA PRO A 36 -16.72 5.96 3.33
C PRO A 36 -15.58 4.99 3.63
N ILE A 37 -14.34 5.49 3.67
CA ILE A 37 -13.18 4.62 3.89
C ILE A 37 -13.20 4.04 5.30
N GLU A 38 -13.65 4.82 6.28
CA GLU A 38 -13.76 4.51 7.70
C GLU A 38 -14.67 3.30 7.98
N GLU A 39 -15.66 3.06 7.12
CA GLU A 39 -16.55 1.91 7.23
C GLU A 39 -15.98 0.62 6.61
N LYS A 40 -14.88 0.73 5.86
CA LYS A 40 -14.25 -0.42 5.19
C LYS A 40 -13.20 -1.01 6.12
N GLU A 41 -13.07 -2.33 6.11
CA GLU A 41 -12.02 -3.01 6.87
C GLU A 41 -10.60 -2.57 6.49
N SER A 42 -10.42 -2.13 5.24
CA SER A 42 -9.17 -1.57 4.75
C SER A 42 -8.75 -0.28 5.48
N TYR A 43 -9.65 0.37 6.23
CA TYR A 43 -9.33 1.51 7.09
C TYR A 43 -8.27 1.17 8.15
N LYS A 44 -8.13 -0.11 8.54
CA LYS A 44 -7.11 -0.59 9.49
C LYS A 44 -5.70 -0.07 9.16
N TRP A 45 -5.39 0.12 7.88
CA TRP A 45 -4.09 0.62 7.42
C TRP A 45 -3.88 2.11 7.65
N ILE A 46 -4.94 2.91 7.60
CA ILE A 46 -4.93 4.36 7.86
C ILE A 46 -4.95 4.58 9.37
N GLU A 47 -5.83 3.85 10.05
CA GLU A 47 -5.98 3.89 11.50
C GLU A 47 -4.66 3.63 12.22
N VAL A 48 -3.90 2.58 11.84
CA VAL A 48 -2.59 2.33 12.47
C VAL A 48 -1.59 3.46 12.27
N ILE A 49 -1.62 4.17 11.14
CA ILE A 49 -0.74 5.32 10.90
C ILE A 49 -1.11 6.45 11.86
N GLN A 50 -2.40 6.74 12.01
CA GLN A 50 -2.91 7.79 12.89
C GLN A 50 -2.64 7.48 14.37
N GLU A 51 -2.94 6.26 14.81
CA GLU A 51 -2.76 5.81 16.19
C GLU A 51 -1.29 5.81 16.60
N VAL A 52 -0.39 5.30 15.75
CA VAL A 52 1.04 5.30 16.03
C VAL A 52 1.60 6.73 16.07
N GLU A 53 1.18 7.59 15.15
CA GLU A 53 1.63 8.98 15.13
C GLU A 53 1.16 9.74 16.39
N GLN A 54 -0.09 9.55 16.83
CA GLN A 54 -0.62 10.13 18.07
C GLN A 54 0.09 9.60 19.31
N LEU A 55 0.33 8.29 19.37
CA LEU A 55 1.04 7.63 20.47
C LEU A 55 2.46 8.22 20.62
N LEU A 56 3.21 8.35 19.53
CA LEU A 56 4.59 8.85 19.59
C LEU A 56 4.65 10.34 19.92
N LYS A 57 3.73 11.16 19.37
CA LYS A 57 3.60 12.58 19.74
C LYS A 57 3.33 12.76 21.23
N SER A 58 2.52 11.89 21.82
CA SER A 58 2.17 11.95 23.24
C SER A 58 3.30 11.43 24.14
N ALA A 59 4.00 10.37 23.74
CA ALA A 59 5.04 9.75 24.55
C ALA A 59 6.38 10.50 24.51
N ALA A 60 6.70 11.18 23.41
CA ALA A 60 7.97 11.89 23.22
C ALA A 60 7.79 13.18 22.39
N PRO A 61 7.07 14.19 22.93
CA PRO A 61 6.71 15.40 22.18
C PRO A 61 7.92 16.20 21.68
N GLU A 62 9.05 16.14 22.40
CA GLU A 62 10.29 16.83 22.01
C GLU A 62 11.17 16.03 21.05
N ARG A 63 10.81 14.76 20.76
CA ARG A 63 11.58 13.88 19.87
C ARG A 63 10.65 13.14 18.92
N LEU A 64 10.40 13.76 17.79
CA LEU A 64 9.66 13.13 16.71
C LEU A 64 10.50 12.02 16.04
N ALA A 65 10.17 10.76 16.33
CA ALA A 65 10.82 9.63 15.69
C ALA A 65 10.39 9.53 14.21
N LYS A 66 11.33 9.13 13.35
CA LYS A 66 11.01 8.80 11.95
C LYS A 66 10.40 7.41 11.88
N ILE A 67 9.17 7.29 11.36
CA ILE A 67 8.46 6.02 11.20
C ILE A 67 8.48 5.62 9.72
N ILE A 68 8.70 4.33 9.44
CA ILE A 68 8.47 3.76 8.12
C ILE A 68 7.49 2.59 8.26
N HIS A 69 6.28 2.76 7.74
CA HIS A 69 5.30 1.69 7.67
C HIS A 69 5.65 0.74 6.54
N VAL A 70 5.63 -0.57 6.77
CA VAL A 70 5.90 -1.58 5.74
C VAL A 70 4.65 -2.44 5.57
N PHE A 71 3.98 -2.27 4.44
CA PHE A 71 2.72 -2.97 4.13
C PHE A 71 2.88 -3.92 2.94
N ASP A 72 2.06 -4.97 2.94
CA ASP A 72 1.97 -5.91 1.84
C ASP A 72 1.08 -5.37 0.70
N ARG A 73 0.55 -6.27 -0.14
CA ARG A 73 -0.30 -5.91 -1.29
C ARG A 73 -1.64 -5.31 -0.89
N GLU A 74 -2.14 -5.58 0.31
CA GLU A 74 -3.41 -5.01 0.78
C GLU A 74 -3.27 -3.52 1.11
N GLY A 75 -2.08 -3.07 1.51
CA GLY A 75 -1.80 -1.67 1.80
C GLY A 75 -1.64 -0.77 0.58
N ASP A 76 -1.70 -1.31 -0.65
CA ASP A 76 -1.60 -0.53 -1.90
C ASP A 76 -2.87 0.28 -2.16
N MET A 77 -3.07 1.30 -1.33
CA MET A 77 -4.26 2.13 -1.27
C MET A 77 -3.89 3.60 -1.42
N ALA A 78 -4.66 4.34 -2.21
CA ALA A 78 -4.39 5.77 -2.41
C ALA A 78 -4.48 6.55 -1.09
N GLU A 79 -5.39 6.15 -0.20
CA GLU A 79 -5.61 6.74 1.11
C GLU A 79 -4.42 6.54 2.06
N VAL A 80 -3.71 5.41 1.96
CA VAL A 80 -2.48 5.20 2.75
C VAL A 80 -1.42 6.22 2.35
N PHE A 81 -1.22 6.41 1.05
CA PHE A 81 -0.26 7.39 0.56
C PHE A 81 -0.69 8.84 0.88
N ASP A 82 -1.99 9.14 0.76
CA ASP A 82 -2.57 10.43 1.14
C ASP A 82 -2.43 10.71 2.64
N GLU A 83 -2.58 9.70 3.50
CA GLU A 83 -2.40 9.89 4.94
C GLU A 83 -0.94 10.14 5.31
N VAL A 84 -0.02 9.37 4.73
CA VAL A 84 1.42 9.55 4.95
C VAL A 84 1.89 10.91 4.46
N SER A 85 1.36 11.43 3.35
CA SER A 85 1.77 12.74 2.81
C SER A 85 1.44 13.91 3.74
N LYS A 86 0.49 13.74 4.66
CA LYS A 86 0.10 14.75 5.67
C LYS A 86 1.02 14.74 6.90
N ILE A 87 1.92 13.74 7.04
CA ILE A 87 2.73 13.53 8.24
C ILE A 87 4.22 13.66 7.91
N SER A 88 4.88 14.68 8.47
CA SER A 88 6.25 15.05 8.09
C SER A 88 7.35 14.02 8.42
N ASN A 89 7.17 13.22 9.47
CA ASN A 89 8.13 12.26 10.01
C ASN A 89 7.82 10.81 9.65
N THR A 90 6.89 10.59 8.72
CA THR A 90 6.39 9.26 8.38
C THR A 90 6.61 8.96 6.92
N GLY A 91 7.00 7.71 6.64
CA GLY A 91 7.09 7.16 5.29
C GLY A 91 6.41 5.81 5.20
N VAL A 92 6.25 5.30 3.98
CA VAL A 92 5.67 3.97 3.74
C VAL A 92 6.40 3.24 2.62
N VAL A 93 6.57 1.94 2.80
CA VAL A 93 6.96 0.98 1.77
C VAL A 93 5.79 0.02 1.58
N VAL A 94 5.20 0.02 0.38
CA VAL A 94 4.07 -0.85 0.06
C VAL A 94 4.44 -1.77 -1.10
N ARG A 95 4.10 -3.05 -0.97
CA ARG A 95 4.20 -3.95 -2.12
C ARG A 95 3.09 -3.65 -3.12
N ALA A 96 3.45 -3.09 -4.28
CA ALA A 96 2.48 -2.75 -5.32
C ALA A 96 1.58 -3.94 -5.73
N ALA A 97 0.28 -3.69 -5.79
CA ALA A 97 -0.76 -4.60 -6.22
C ALA A 97 -1.48 -4.10 -7.50
N HIS A 98 -1.54 -2.79 -7.69
CA HIS A 98 -2.20 -2.13 -8.81
C HIS A 98 -1.21 -1.57 -9.82
N ASN A 99 -1.50 -1.75 -11.12
CA ASN A 99 -0.75 -1.08 -12.18
C ASN A 99 -1.25 0.37 -12.37
N ARG A 100 -0.85 1.24 -11.45
CA ARG A 100 -1.33 2.64 -11.35
C ARG A 100 -0.93 3.46 -12.57
N ILE A 101 -1.73 4.48 -12.88
CA ILE A 101 -1.46 5.42 -13.98
C ILE A 101 -0.44 6.46 -13.50
N ILE A 102 0.53 6.78 -14.34
CA ILE A 102 1.50 7.85 -14.12
C ILE A 102 0.91 9.16 -14.64
N ALA A 103 1.03 10.21 -13.85
CA ALA A 103 0.44 11.52 -14.14
C ALA A 103 1.02 12.15 -15.42
N GLU A 104 2.34 12.03 -15.62
CA GLU A 104 3.09 12.77 -16.66
C GLU A 104 2.98 12.17 -18.06
N GLU A 105 2.89 10.83 -18.19
CA GLU A 105 3.08 10.15 -19.49
C GLU A 105 1.83 9.39 -19.98
N ASN A 106 0.68 9.47 -19.29
CA ASN A 106 -0.50 8.63 -19.56
C ASN A 106 -0.14 7.13 -19.74
N SER A 107 0.92 6.70 -19.07
CA SER A 107 1.43 5.33 -19.06
C SER A 107 1.13 4.67 -17.72
N HIS A 108 1.38 3.37 -17.63
CA HIS A 108 1.17 2.60 -16.41
C HIS A 108 2.50 2.32 -15.71
N LEU A 109 2.45 2.23 -14.38
CA LEU A 109 3.62 2.14 -13.50
C LEU A 109 4.58 1.00 -13.88
N ARG A 110 4.04 -0.18 -14.19
CA ARG A 110 4.85 -1.36 -14.51
C ARG A 110 5.63 -1.17 -15.80
N GLU A 111 4.95 -0.78 -16.87
CA GLU A 111 5.52 -0.56 -18.20
C GLU A 111 6.59 0.54 -18.14
N TRP A 112 6.30 1.60 -17.39
CA TRP A 112 7.24 2.68 -17.21
C TRP A 112 8.48 2.27 -16.41
N LEU A 113 8.33 1.53 -15.30
CA LEU A 113 9.48 1.01 -14.54
C LEU A 113 10.34 0.05 -15.38
N LEU A 114 9.71 -0.79 -16.20
CA LEU A 114 10.43 -1.69 -17.13
C LEU A 114 11.23 -0.92 -18.18
N SER A 115 10.80 0.29 -18.56
CA SER A 115 11.51 1.13 -19.54
C SER A 115 12.75 1.85 -18.98
N LYS A 116 12.87 1.99 -17.66
CA LYS A 116 14.00 2.68 -17.02
C LYS A 116 15.25 1.82 -17.00
N PRO A 117 16.48 2.37 -16.98
CA PRO A 117 17.72 1.57 -16.88
C PRO A 117 17.76 0.73 -15.60
N ILE A 118 18.57 -0.34 -15.60
CA ILE A 118 18.88 -1.09 -14.38
C ILE A 118 19.77 -0.19 -13.52
N ASN A 119 19.36 0.04 -12.27
CA ASN A 119 20.12 0.86 -11.33
C ASN A 119 21.16 0.03 -10.57
N MET A 120 20.83 -1.22 -10.25
CA MET A 120 21.73 -2.12 -9.54
C MET A 120 21.32 -3.58 -9.72
N GLU A 121 22.25 -4.49 -9.46
CA GLU A 121 21.99 -5.92 -9.37
C GLU A 121 22.28 -6.42 -7.97
N VAL A 122 21.44 -7.31 -7.45
CA VAL A 122 21.55 -7.84 -6.08
C VAL A 122 21.41 -9.36 -6.11
N ALA A 123 22.38 -10.05 -5.52
CA ALA A 123 22.27 -11.47 -5.23
C ALA A 123 21.53 -11.69 -3.91
N VAL A 124 20.48 -12.51 -3.93
CA VAL A 124 19.70 -12.89 -2.75
C VAL A 124 19.83 -14.39 -2.54
N GLU A 125 20.32 -14.79 -1.38
CA GLU A 125 20.34 -16.19 -0.96
C GLU A 125 18.92 -16.64 -0.61
N LEU A 126 18.44 -17.66 -1.31
CA LEU A 126 17.13 -18.24 -1.07
C LEU A 126 17.33 -19.59 -0.35
N PRO A 127 16.86 -19.73 0.90
CA PRO A 127 17.01 -20.98 1.64
C PRO A 127 16.13 -22.07 1.02
N LYS A 128 16.49 -23.33 1.32
CA LYS A 128 15.70 -24.50 0.98
C LYS A 128 14.31 -24.44 1.64
N THR A 129 13.29 -24.82 0.89
CA THR A 129 11.92 -25.07 1.38
C THR A 129 11.46 -26.46 0.94
N GLN A 130 10.28 -26.90 1.36
CA GLN A 130 9.72 -28.18 0.90
C GLN A 130 9.58 -28.27 -0.64
N LYS A 131 9.43 -27.13 -1.33
CA LYS A 131 9.18 -27.06 -2.77
C LYS A 131 10.34 -26.47 -3.58
N ARG A 132 11.42 -26.00 -2.94
CA ARG A 132 12.51 -25.26 -3.59
C ARG A 132 13.86 -25.61 -2.96
N GLN A 133 14.86 -25.96 -3.78
CA GLN A 133 16.25 -26.09 -3.31
C GLN A 133 16.83 -24.73 -2.98
N GLU A 134 17.88 -24.72 -2.15
CA GLU A 134 18.65 -23.50 -1.92
C GLU A 134 19.30 -23.03 -3.22
N ARG A 135 19.34 -21.71 -3.43
CA ARG A 135 20.00 -21.10 -4.59
C ARG A 135 20.24 -19.62 -4.34
N ILE A 136 21.16 -19.04 -5.10
CA ILE A 136 21.30 -17.59 -5.21
C ILE A 136 20.39 -17.11 -6.34
N ALA A 137 19.62 -16.05 -6.10
CA ALA A 137 18.82 -15.35 -7.09
C ALA A 137 19.44 -13.99 -7.37
N SER A 138 19.90 -13.74 -8.60
CA SER A 138 20.30 -12.41 -9.04
C SER A 138 19.07 -11.62 -9.45
N LEU A 139 18.90 -10.42 -8.87
CA LEU A 139 17.80 -9.50 -9.13
C LEU A 139 18.35 -8.22 -9.75
N ALA A 140 17.84 -7.84 -10.91
CA ALA A 140 18.05 -6.52 -11.48
C ALA A 140 17.01 -5.55 -10.90
N ILE A 141 17.47 -4.50 -10.23
CA ILE A 141 16.64 -3.50 -9.56
C ILE A 141 16.60 -2.23 -10.40
N ARG A 142 15.38 -1.77 -10.68
CA ARG A 142 15.07 -0.47 -11.26
C ARG A 142 14.34 0.35 -10.21
N TYR A 143 14.78 1.58 -9.96
CA TYR A 143 14.05 2.50 -9.10
C TYR A 143 14.15 3.95 -9.61
N THR A 144 13.07 4.70 -9.45
CA THR A 144 13.00 6.09 -9.90
C THR A 144 11.84 6.83 -9.22
N PRO A 145 11.98 8.15 -8.97
CA PRO A 145 10.85 8.99 -8.55
C PRO A 145 9.75 8.95 -9.62
N VAL A 146 8.49 8.83 -9.20
CA VAL A 146 7.32 8.77 -10.09
C VAL A 146 6.13 9.50 -9.48
N LYS A 147 5.36 10.19 -10.33
CA LYS A 147 4.09 10.80 -9.99
C LYS A 147 2.94 9.87 -10.34
N LEU A 148 2.34 9.24 -9.34
CA LEU A 148 1.17 8.39 -9.52
C LEU A 148 -0.09 9.23 -9.51
N ARG A 149 -0.93 9.12 -10.55
CA ARG A 149 -2.20 9.84 -10.61
C ARG A 149 -3.13 9.38 -9.49
N ASN A 150 -3.67 10.33 -8.74
CA ASN A 150 -4.64 10.04 -7.71
C ASN A 150 -5.99 9.65 -8.31
N PRO A 151 -6.71 8.69 -7.69
CA PRO A 151 -8.08 8.42 -8.08
C PRO A 151 -8.97 9.62 -7.69
N ALA A 152 -10.01 9.90 -8.48
CA ALA A 152 -10.90 11.06 -8.31
C ALA A 152 -11.57 11.23 -6.92
N ARG A 153 -11.50 10.19 -6.07
CA ARG A 153 -12.01 10.20 -4.70
C ARG A 153 -11.03 10.78 -3.67
N ILE A 154 -9.74 10.87 -4.00
CA ILE A 154 -8.77 11.64 -3.22
C ILE A 154 -8.87 13.08 -3.72
N GLN A 155 -9.23 14.00 -2.83
CA GLN A 155 -9.42 15.41 -3.16
C GLN A 155 -8.12 16.19 -2.94
N GLY A 156 -7.97 17.32 -3.65
CA GLY A 156 -6.87 18.26 -3.44
C GLY A 156 -5.62 18.00 -4.29
N GLN A 157 -5.07 16.79 -4.25
CA GLN A 157 -3.81 16.48 -4.94
C GLN A 157 -4.03 15.62 -6.20
N GLU A 158 -3.60 16.10 -7.37
CA GLU A 158 -3.75 15.38 -8.65
C GLU A 158 -2.89 14.11 -8.72
N TYR A 159 -1.75 14.11 -8.05
CA TYR A 159 -0.80 13.00 -8.05
C TYR A 159 -0.08 12.87 -6.70
N ILE A 160 0.50 11.70 -6.47
CA ILE A 160 1.38 11.41 -5.33
C ILE A 160 2.77 11.12 -5.86
N GLU A 161 3.77 11.75 -5.25
CA GLU A 161 5.18 11.48 -5.52
C GLU A 161 5.67 10.32 -4.65
N VAL A 162 6.16 9.27 -5.31
CA VAL A 162 6.75 8.10 -4.65
C VAL A 162 8.00 7.66 -5.40
N TYR A 163 8.77 6.74 -4.82
CA TYR A 163 9.72 5.95 -5.58
C TYR A 163 9.06 4.66 -6.05
N GLY A 164 9.01 4.45 -7.36
CA GLY A 164 8.67 3.16 -7.93
C GLY A 164 9.90 2.25 -7.89
N VAL A 165 9.75 1.01 -7.40
CA VAL A 165 10.83 0.02 -7.35
C VAL A 165 10.35 -1.26 -8.04
N TYR A 166 11.15 -1.77 -8.97
CA TYR A 166 10.89 -3.01 -9.67
C TYR A 166 12.14 -3.89 -9.64
N ALA A 167 11.96 -5.14 -9.23
CA ALA A 167 13.02 -6.15 -9.19
C ALA A 167 12.60 -7.34 -10.06
N VAL A 168 13.49 -7.77 -10.96
CA VAL A 168 13.30 -8.91 -11.87
C VAL A 168 14.51 -9.82 -11.86
#